data_AF-A0A918LGK8-F1
#
_entry.id   AF-A0A918LGK8-F1
#
_cell.length_a   1.000
_cell.length_b   1.000
_cell.length_c   1.000
_cell.angle_alpha   90.00
_cell.angle_beta   90.00
_cell.angle_gamma   90.00
#
_symmetry.space_group_name_H-M   'P 1'
#
loop_
_entity.id
_entity.type
_entity.pdbx_description
1 polymer ?
#
loop_
_entity_poly.entity_id
_entity_poly.type
_entity_poly.pdbx_seq_one_letter_code
_entity_poly.pdbx_strand_id
1 'polypeptide(L)'
;MTGVSEPSSALPSVAREVEEFVHSGGWDQRPQLFALVPTEHLLREQPDLAGQVDPESPLTPIAQDSLPDGDLGAALAGIMWPEAVAGCALVQEIVMLPPDAEADLPDAEDAMARVAASHPMAREARLVAAVLREGATACVVRVRDIDELVENPQLAPNLTRALLATFD
;
A
#
# COMPACT_ATOMS: atom_id res chain seq x y z
N MET A 1 -12.06 -29.99 -1.49
CA MET A 1 -11.70 -29.41 -0.17
C MET A 1 -11.04 -28.09 -0.49
N THR A 2 -11.86 -27.07 -0.71
CA THR A 2 -11.45 -25.75 -1.22
C THR A 2 -10.60 -25.10 -0.15
N GLY A 3 -9.31 -24.90 -0.43
CA GLY A 3 -8.43 -24.19 0.47
C GLY A 3 -8.88 -22.74 0.47
N VAL A 4 -9.55 -22.31 1.54
CA VAL A 4 -9.74 -20.88 1.79
C VAL A 4 -8.33 -20.34 2.03
N SER A 5 -7.83 -19.54 1.09
CA SER A 5 -6.54 -18.87 1.25
C SER A 5 -6.60 -18.00 2.48
N GLU A 6 -5.69 -18.23 3.45
CA GLU A 6 -5.60 -17.42 4.66
C GLU A 6 -5.34 -15.95 4.28
N PRO A 7 -5.92 -14.97 5.00
CA PRO A 7 -5.83 -13.56 4.64
C PRO A 7 -4.38 -13.07 4.51
N SER A 8 -3.45 -13.60 5.33
CA SER A 8 -2.03 -13.28 5.23
C SER A 8 -1.37 -13.76 3.93
N SER A 9 -1.81 -14.88 3.38
CA SER A 9 -1.27 -15.42 2.11
C SER A 9 -1.80 -14.69 0.88
N ALA A 10 -2.95 -14.04 1.00
CA ALA A 10 -3.56 -13.25 -0.07
C ALA A 10 -3.11 -11.79 -0.08
N LEU A 11 -2.53 -11.28 1.01
CA LEU A 11 -2.11 -9.88 1.13
C LEU A 11 -1.23 -9.37 -0.04
N PRO A 12 -0.26 -10.15 -0.59
CA PRO A 12 0.46 -9.73 -1.78
C PRO A 12 -0.43 -9.59 -3.02
N SER A 13 -1.40 -10.48 -3.23
CA SER A 13 -2.38 -10.37 -4.34
C SER A 13 -3.20 -9.11 -4.21
N VAL A 14 -3.74 -8.85 -3.01
CA VAL A 14 -4.54 -7.66 -2.72
C VAL A 14 -3.72 -6.39 -2.95
N ALA A 15 -2.43 -6.38 -2.58
CA ALA A 15 -1.56 -5.24 -2.84
C ALA A 15 -1.32 -5.00 -4.34
N ARG A 16 -1.25 -6.06 -5.17
CA ARG A 16 -1.20 -5.93 -6.64
C ARG A 16 -2.52 -5.40 -7.19
N GLU A 17 -3.66 -5.94 -6.75
CA GLU A 17 -5.00 -5.49 -7.17
C GLU A 17 -5.21 -3.99 -6.88
N VAL A 18 -4.77 -3.54 -5.70
CA VAL A 18 -4.77 -2.12 -5.33
C VAL A 18 -3.84 -1.30 -6.24
N GLU A 19 -2.65 -1.81 -6.57
CA GLU A 19 -1.75 -1.15 -7.51
C GLU A 19 -2.39 -0.99 -8.89
N GLU A 20 -2.94 -2.07 -9.45
CA GLU A 20 -3.58 -2.10 -10.76
C GLU A 20 -4.79 -1.16 -10.81
N PHE A 21 -5.61 -1.14 -9.76
CA PHE A 21 -6.74 -0.22 -9.63
C PHE A 21 -6.27 1.24 -9.71
N VAL A 22 -5.28 1.62 -8.90
CA VAL A 22 -4.74 2.99 -8.92
C VAL A 22 -4.03 3.30 -10.24
N HIS A 23 -3.35 2.31 -10.84
CA HIS A 23 -2.71 2.42 -12.15
C HIS A 23 -3.68 2.76 -13.27
N SER A 24 -4.88 2.21 -13.25
CA SER A 24 -5.92 2.55 -14.22
C SER A 24 -6.32 4.04 -14.20
N GLY A 25 -6.09 4.73 -13.07
CA GLY A 25 -6.31 6.17 -12.89
C GLY A 25 -5.17 7.07 -13.39
N GLY A 26 -4.05 6.51 -13.86
CA GLY A 26 -2.88 7.26 -14.34
C GLY A 26 -1.85 7.56 -13.26
N TRP A 27 -0.92 8.47 -13.53
CA TRP A 27 0.15 8.93 -12.62
C TRP A 27 -0.18 10.30 -12.02
N ASP A 28 0.71 10.80 -11.15
CA ASP A 28 0.63 12.11 -10.52
C ASP A 28 -0.59 12.22 -9.57
N GLN A 29 -0.89 11.10 -8.89
CA GLN A 29 -1.99 10.98 -7.94
C GLN A 29 -1.54 11.22 -6.49
N ARG A 30 -2.44 11.76 -5.66
CA ARG A 30 -2.23 11.87 -4.21
C ARG A 30 -2.16 10.48 -3.56
N PRO A 31 -1.54 10.35 -2.37
CA PRO A 31 -1.59 9.13 -1.60
C PRO A 31 -3.04 8.68 -1.35
N GLN A 32 -3.29 7.39 -1.56
CA GLN A 32 -4.61 6.77 -1.42
C GLN A 32 -4.56 5.66 -0.38
N LEU A 33 -5.55 5.66 0.51
CA LEU A 33 -5.68 4.68 1.57
C LEU A 33 -6.85 3.75 1.28
N PHE A 34 -6.66 2.47 1.58
CA PHE A 34 -7.66 1.42 1.42
C PHE A 34 -7.81 0.66 2.74
N ALA A 35 -9.04 0.42 3.15
CA ALA A 35 -9.36 -0.54 4.22
C ALA A 35 -9.44 -1.93 3.62
N LEU A 36 -8.83 -2.93 4.25
CA LEU A 36 -8.93 -4.33 3.86
C LEU A 36 -9.94 -5.02 4.76
N VAL A 37 -11.09 -5.39 4.20
CA VAL A 37 -12.19 -6.02 4.91
C VAL A 37 -12.32 -7.47 4.47
N PRO A 38 -12.49 -8.45 5.37
CA PRO A 38 -12.77 -9.84 4.97
C PRO A 38 -14.01 -9.89 4.07
N THR A 39 -13.87 -10.44 2.87
CA THR A 39 -14.94 -10.44 1.86
C THR A 39 -16.20 -11.14 2.38
N GLU A 40 -16.03 -12.24 3.12
CA GLU A 40 -17.15 -12.94 3.75
C GLU A 40 -17.90 -12.08 4.79
N HIS A 41 -17.20 -11.21 5.51
CA HIS A 41 -17.80 -10.30 6.48
C HIS A 41 -18.53 -9.17 5.74
N LEU A 42 -17.89 -8.58 4.72
CA LEU A 42 -18.48 -7.55 3.87
C LEU A 42 -19.79 -8.02 3.23
N LEU A 43 -19.82 -9.21 2.64
CA LEU A 43 -21.02 -9.77 1.99
C LEU A 43 -22.13 -10.12 2.98
N ARG A 44 -21.80 -10.42 4.24
CA ARG A 44 -22.78 -10.69 5.30
C ARG A 44 -23.47 -9.41 5.74
N GLU A 45 -22.72 -8.31 5.87
CA GLU A 45 -23.27 -7.01 6.26
C GLU A 45 -23.93 -6.26 5.09
N GLN A 46 -23.38 -6.42 3.88
CA GLN A 46 -23.82 -5.75 2.66
C GLN A 46 -24.04 -6.75 1.53
N PRO A 47 -25.12 -7.56 1.58
CA PRO A 47 -25.40 -8.58 0.58
C PRO A 47 -25.61 -8.03 -0.83
N ASP A 48 -25.98 -6.75 -0.97
CA ASP A 48 -26.13 -6.08 -2.27
C ASP A 48 -24.80 -5.97 -3.05
N LEU A 49 -23.65 -6.11 -2.38
CA LEU A 49 -22.32 -6.09 -3.00
C LEU A 49 -21.92 -7.44 -3.62
N ALA A 50 -22.71 -8.51 -3.49
CA ALA A 50 -22.37 -9.84 -3.98
C ALA A 50 -22.09 -9.94 -5.49
N GLY A 51 -22.56 -8.96 -6.28
CA GLY A 51 -22.26 -8.86 -7.72
C GLY A 51 -21.15 -7.86 -8.07
N GLN A 52 -20.54 -7.21 -7.07
CA GLN A 52 -19.56 -6.13 -7.24
C GLN A 52 -18.17 -6.48 -6.69
N VAL A 53 -18.08 -7.52 -5.87
CA VAL A 53 -16.81 -8.01 -5.30
C VAL A 53 -16.55 -9.43 -5.77
N ASP A 54 -15.28 -9.82 -5.82
CA ASP A 54 -14.90 -11.21 -6.10
C ASP A 54 -15.06 -12.06 -4.83
N PRO A 55 -16.01 -13.00 -4.76
CA PRO A 55 -16.22 -13.83 -3.58
C PRO A 55 -15.06 -14.81 -3.31
N GLU A 56 -14.19 -15.06 -4.29
CA GLU A 56 -13.02 -15.92 -4.13
C GLU A 56 -11.83 -15.17 -3.50
N SER A 57 -11.83 -13.83 -3.53
CA SER A 57 -10.82 -13.02 -2.86
C SER A 57 -11.12 -12.96 -1.36
N PRO A 58 -10.19 -13.31 -0.46
CA PRO A 58 -10.45 -13.33 0.99
C PRO A 58 -10.55 -11.92 1.60
N LEU A 59 -10.01 -10.90 0.93
CA LEU A 59 -10.02 -9.51 1.39
C LEU A 59 -10.50 -8.61 0.26
N THR A 60 -11.47 -7.74 0.55
CA THR A 60 -11.91 -6.70 -0.36
C THR A 60 -11.25 -5.37 0.04
N PRO A 61 -10.45 -4.74 -0.83
CA PRO A 61 -9.94 -3.39 -0.61
C PRO A 61 -11.04 -2.35 -0.85
N ILE A 62 -11.28 -1.49 0.14
CA ILE A 62 -12.27 -0.42 0.09
C ILE A 62 -11.53 0.92 0.14
N ALA A 63 -11.62 1.72 -0.93
CA ALA A 63 -11.02 3.05 -0.99
C ALA A 63 -11.58 3.95 0.13
N GLN A 64 -10.69 4.66 0.81
CA GLN A 64 -11.03 5.61 1.87
C GLN A 64 -11.01 7.05 1.34
N ASP A 65 -11.47 7.98 2.17
CA ASP A 65 -11.34 9.41 1.90
C ASP A 65 -9.88 9.81 1.71
N SER A 66 -9.67 10.89 0.96
CA SER A 66 -8.34 11.44 0.73
C SER A 66 -7.69 11.84 2.06
N LEU A 67 -6.41 11.48 2.22
CA LEU A 67 -5.62 11.90 3.37
C LEU A 67 -5.47 13.43 3.40
N PRO A 68 -5.43 14.04 4.59
CA PRO A 68 -5.19 15.47 4.72
C PRO A 68 -3.84 15.86 4.10
N ASP A 69 -3.77 17.07 3.56
CA ASP A 69 -2.51 17.62 3.06
C ASP A 69 -1.48 17.75 4.20
N GLY A 70 -0.22 17.48 3.91
CA GLY A 70 0.89 17.66 4.86
C GLY A 70 1.67 16.38 5.11
N ASP A 71 2.11 16.19 6.36
CA ASP A 71 2.91 15.04 6.76
C ASP A 71 2.07 13.76 6.81
N LEU A 72 2.48 12.76 6.03
CA LEU A 72 1.79 11.48 5.95
C LEU A 72 1.81 10.74 7.29
N GLY A 73 2.91 10.83 8.05
CA GLY A 73 3.00 10.20 9.37
C GLY A 73 1.95 10.75 10.34
N ALA A 74 1.83 12.07 10.41
CA ALA A 74 0.81 12.74 11.20
C ALA A 74 -0.62 12.43 10.73
N ALA A 75 -0.82 12.31 9.41
CA ALA A 75 -2.12 11.91 8.84
C ALA A 75 -2.50 10.49 9.28
N LEU A 76 -1.58 9.53 9.16
CA LEU A 76 -1.80 8.13 9.58
C LEU A 76 -2.05 8.01 11.08
N ALA A 77 -1.34 8.79 11.90
CA ALA A 77 -1.50 8.76 13.36
C ALA A 77 -2.90 9.17 13.85
N GLY A 78 -3.68 9.87 13.02
CA GLY A 78 -5.07 10.25 13.32
C GLY A 78 -6.11 9.21 12.91
N ILE A 79 -5.71 8.12 12.26
CA ILE A 79 -6.63 7.12 11.71
C ILE A 79 -7.04 6.13 12.79
N MET A 80 -8.32 5.79 12.81
CA MET A 80 -8.87 4.75 13.68
C MET A 80 -9.70 3.78 12.84
N TRP A 81 -9.42 2.49 12.98
CA TRP A 81 -10.09 1.45 12.22
C TRP A 81 -11.16 0.72 13.04
N PRO A 82 -12.37 0.51 12.48
CA PRO A 82 -13.35 -0.40 13.05
C PRO A 82 -12.80 -1.83 13.20
N GLU A 83 -13.42 -2.63 14.07
CA GLU A 83 -13.06 -4.03 14.28
C GLU A 83 -13.21 -4.88 13.00
N ALA A 84 -14.15 -4.52 12.13
CA ALA A 84 -14.38 -5.17 10.83
C ALA A 84 -13.20 -5.03 9.86
N VAL A 85 -12.30 -4.06 10.06
CA VAL A 85 -11.15 -3.83 9.20
C VAL A 85 -9.98 -4.71 9.68
N ALA A 86 -9.66 -5.71 8.86
CA ALA A 86 -8.58 -6.67 9.12
C ALA A 86 -7.19 -6.12 8.78
N GLY A 87 -7.12 -5.10 7.93
CA GLY A 87 -5.87 -4.49 7.50
C GLY A 87 -6.08 -3.21 6.70
N CYS A 88 -5.00 -2.60 6.23
CA CYS A 88 -5.08 -1.44 5.36
C CYS A 88 -3.95 -1.47 4.32
N ALA A 89 -4.14 -0.76 3.22
CA ALA A 89 -3.12 -0.54 2.20
C ALA A 89 -3.01 0.94 1.87
N LEU A 90 -1.77 1.41 1.67
CA LEU A 90 -1.48 2.76 1.21
C LEU A 90 -0.75 2.69 -0.13
N VAL A 91 -1.24 3.47 -1.08
CA VAL A 91 -0.59 3.72 -2.37
C VAL A 91 -0.03 5.13 -2.37
N GLN A 92 1.23 5.28 -2.76
CA GLN A 92 1.85 6.59 -3.00
C GLN A 92 2.88 6.54 -4.11
N GLU A 93 3.12 7.69 -4.73
CA GLU A 93 4.20 7.87 -5.69
C GLU A 93 5.45 8.35 -4.95
N ILE A 94 6.56 7.63 -5.14
CA ILE A 94 7.85 7.84 -4.50
C ILE A 94 8.94 8.03 -5.54
N VAL A 95 10.04 8.65 -5.15
CA VAL A 95 11.27 8.67 -5.93
C VAL A 95 12.21 7.60 -5.40
N MET A 96 12.62 6.68 -6.27
CA MET A 96 13.61 5.66 -5.98
C MET A 96 14.93 5.98 -6.67
N LEU A 97 16.02 5.58 -6.02
CA LEU A 97 17.33 5.58 -6.62
C LEU A 97 17.81 4.15 -6.86
N PRO A 98 18.56 3.91 -7.95
CA PRO A 98 19.25 2.65 -8.11
C PRO A 98 20.34 2.52 -7.04
N PRO A 99 20.67 1.29 -6.62
CA PRO A 99 21.64 1.03 -5.55
C PRO A 99 23.02 1.62 -5.84
N ASP A 100 23.43 1.69 -7.12
CA ASP A 100 24.70 2.32 -7.51
C ASP A 100 24.76 3.83 -7.19
N ALA A 101 23.60 4.50 -7.15
CA ALA A 101 23.47 5.92 -6.80
C ALA A 101 23.29 6.16 -5.30
N GLU A 102 22.92 5.13 -4.53
CA GLU A 102 22.76 5.23 -3.07
C GLU A 102 24.10 5.44 -2.34
N ALA A 103 25.20 4.93 -2.92
CA ALA A 103 26.54 5.06 -2.35
C ALA A 103 27.04 6.51 -2.23
N ASP A 104 26.49 7.44 -3.03
CA ASP A 104 26.88 8.86 -3.05
C ASP A 104 25.97 9.74 -2.17
N LEU A 105 25.02 9.16 -1.44
CA LEU A 105 24.05 9.92 -0.65
C LEU A 105 24.52 10.19 0.79
N PRO A 106 24.13 11.33 1.39
CA PRO A 106 24.46 11.66 2.77
C PRO A 106 23.65 10.81 3.77
N ASP A 107 24.26 10.39 4.89
CA ASP A 107 23.63 9.54 5.92
C ASP A 107 22.39 10.13 6.62
N ALA A 108 22.12 11.44 6.49
CA ALA A 108 20.98 12.09 7.15
C ALA A 108 19.70 11.97 6.31
N GLU A 109 18.64 11.35 6.85
CA GLU A 109 17.36 11.04 6.15
C GLU A 109 16.72 12.26 5.44
N ASP A 110 16.70 13.44 6.07
CA ASP A 110 16.13 14.65 5.45
C ASP A 110 16.97 15.16 4.26
N ALA A 111 18.29 15.00 4.33
CA ALA A 111 19.19 15.37 3.25
C ALA A 111 19.14 14.32 2.13
N MET A 112 19.02 13.04 2.51
CA MET A 112 18.86 11.88 1.63
C MET A 112 17.68 12.05 0.68
N ALA A 113 16.48 12.33 1.19
CA ALA A 113 15.28 12.47 0.36
C ALA A 113 15.39 13.63 -0.65
N ARG A 114 15.94 14.77 -0.24
CA ARG A 114 16.10 15.95 -1.11
C ARG A 114 17.15 15.73 -2.20
N VAL A 115 18.28 15.12 -1.85
CA VAL A 115 19.35 14.79 -2.79
C VAL A 115 18.88 13.70 -3.75
N ALA A 116 18.16 12.70 -3.25
CA ALA A 116 17.60 11.63 -4.07
C ALA A 116 16.62 12.16 -5.12
N ALA A 117 15.71 13.06 -4.74
CA ALA A 117 14.78 13.69 -5.67
C ALA A 117 15.46 14.51 -6.78
N SER A 118 16.67 15.01 -6.54
CA SER A 118 17.42 15.83 -7.51
C SER A 118 18.45 15.01 -8.32
N HIS A 119 18.57 13.70 -8.05
CA HIS A 119 19.60 12.88 -8.64
C HIS A 119 19.24 12.50 -10.10
N PRO A 120 20.20 12.51 -11.05
CA PRO A 120 19.91 12.22 -12.46
C PRO A 120 19.42 10.79 -12.73
N MET A 121 19.70 9.86 -11.81
CA MET A 121 19.23 8.48 -11.88
C MET A 121 17.94 8.24 -11.08
N ALA A 122 17.35 9.27 -10.50
CA ALA A 122 16.08 9.21 -9.81
C ALA A 122 14.99 8.69 -10.74
N ARG A 123 14.20 7.74 -10.25
CA ARG A 123 13.05 7.19 -10.98
C ARG A 123 11.82 7.36 -10.12
N GLU A 124 10.77 7.88 -10.71
CA GLU A 124 9.46 7.87 -10.09
C GLU A 124 8.91 6.45 -10.09
N ALA A 125 8.24 6.08 -9.01
CA ALA A 125 7.65 4.78 -8.86
C ALA A 125 6.41 4.87 -7.97
N ARG A 126 5.50 3.93 -8.16
CA ARG A 126 4.33 3.77 -7.31
C ARG A 126 4.59 2.63 -6.35
N LEU A 127 4.52 2.93 -5.06
CA LEU A 127 4.64 1.98 -3.98
C LEU A 127 3.27 1.72 -3.38
N VAL A 128 2.91 0.45 -3.24
CA VAL A 128 1.81 -0.02 -2.40
C VAL A 128 2.40 -0.72 -1.19
N ALA A 129 2.03 -0.28 0.01
CA ALA A 129 2.31 -0.98 1.26
C ALA A 129 1.00 -1.44 1.89
N ALA A 130 0.85 -2.73 2.11
CA ALA A 130 -0.33 -3.33 2.72
C ALA A 130 0.06 -4.05 4.00
N VAL A 131 -0.78 -3.94 5.02
CA VAL A 131 -0.58 -4.56 6.33
C VAL A 131 -1.88 -5.19 6.83
N LEU A 132 -1.77 -6.28 7.58
CA LEU A 132 -2.86 -6.81 8.40
C LEU A 132 -2.63 -6.45 9.87
N ARG A 133 -3.72 -6.32 10.62
CA ARG A 133 -3.71 -6.09 12.08
C ARG A 133 -2.88 -7.12 12.83
N GLU A 134 -2.77 -8.33 12.31
CA GLU A 134 -1.97 -9.44 12.86
C GLU A 134 -0.46 -9.31 12.61
N GLY A 135 -0.02 -8.29 11.86
CA GLY A 135 1.38 -7.99 11.60
C GLY A 135 1.92 -8.47 10.24
N ALA A 136 1.09 -9.15 9.44
CA ALA A 136 1.48 -9.50 8.07
C ALA A 136 1.67 -8.23 7.23
N THR A 137 2.70 -8.23 6.36
CA THR A 137 3.01 -7.09 5.50
C THR A 137 3.29 -7.56 4.07
N ALA A 138 2.90 -6.75 3.10
CA ALA A 138 3.25 -6.92 1.70
C ALA A 138 3.55 -5.55 1.11
N CYS A 139 4.55 -5.48 0.23
CA CYS A 139 4.81 -4.28 -0.54
C CYS A 139 5.01 -4.63 -2.00
N VAL A 140 4.49 -3.76 -2.85
CA VAL A 140 4.54 -3.88 -4.31
C VAL A 140 4.99 -2.54 -4.86
N VAL A 141 5.86 -2.56 -5.86
CA VAL A 141 6.33 -1.33 -6.49
C VAL A 141 6.36 -1.45 -8.01
N ARG A 142 5.88 -0.41 -8.68
CA ARG A 142 5.94 -0.23 -10.13
C ARG A 142 6.76 1.01 -10.44
N VAL A 143 7.80 0.87 -11.26
CA VAL A 143 8.61 2.02 -11.67
C VAL A 143 7.96 2.68 -12.89
N ARG A 144 7.88 4.03 -12.91
CA ARG A 144 7.37 4.78 -14.06
C ARG A 144 8.18 4.43 -15.30
N ASP A 145 7.49 4.22 -16.41
CA ASP A 145 8.05 3.79 -17.71
C ASP A 145 8.66 2.37 -17.73
N ILE A 146 8.51 1.59 -16.65
CA ILE A 146 8.84 0.16 -16.61
C ILE A 146 7.57 -0.62 -16.31
N ASP A 147 7.13 -1.42 -17.27
CA ASP A 147 5.95 -2.28 -17.12
C ASP A 147 6.29 -3.57 -16.35
N GLU A 148 6.97 -3.41 -15.22
CA GLU A 148 7.33 -4.49 -14.31
C GLU A 148 6.89 -4.13 -12.89
N LEU A 149 6.23 -5.09 -12.26
CA LEU A 149 5.76 -5.01 -10.89
C LEU A 149 6.66 -5.85 -10.01
N VAL A 150 7.30 -5.22 -9.03
CA VAL A 150 8.23 -5.89 -8.11
C VAL A 150 7.57 -6.03 -6.75
N GLU A 151 7.59 -7.23 -6.21
CA GLU A 151 7.08 -7.54 -4.88
C GLU A 151 8.22 -7.80 -3.91
N ASN A 152 8.27 -7.02 -2.85
CA ASN A 152 9.22 -7.28 -1.77
C ASN A 152 8.70 -6.61 -0.48
N PRO A 153 8.36 -7.39 0.57
CA PRO A 153 7.79 -6.86 1.82
C PRO A 153 8.72 -5.91 2.58
N GLN A 154 10.02 -5.88 2.25
CA GLN A 154 11.02 -5.02 2.89
C GLN A 154 11.25 -3.69 2.14
N LEU A 155 10.48 -3.38 1.10
CA LEU A 155 10.65 -2.14 0.32
C LEU A 155 10.41 -0.87 1.15
N ALA A 156 9.48 -0.91 2.11
CA ALA A 156 9.04 0.27 2.83
C ALA A 156 8.83 0.01 4.32
N PRO A 157 9.88 -0.36 5.08
CA PRO A 157 9.76 -0.79 6.47
C PRO A 157 9.23 0.30 7.41
N ASN A 158 9.54 1.57 7.12
CA ASN A 158 9.02 2.69 7.90
C ASN A 158 7.53 2.91 7.63
N LEU A 159 7.09 2.74 6.38
CA LEU A 159 5.69 2.91 6.00
C LEU A 159 4.82 1.77 6.54
N THR A 160 5.24 0.52 6.39
CA THR A 160 4.51 -0.62 6.94
C THR A 160 4.39 -0.53 8.46
N ARG A 161 5.44 -0.06 9.16
CA ARG A 161 5.37 0.22 10.60
C ARG A 161 4.36 1.32 10.93
N ALA A 162 4.35 2.41 10.17
CA ALA A 162 3.39 3.50 10.38
C ALA A 162 1.94 3.04 10.15
N LEU A 163 1.70 2.19 9.14
CA LEU A 163 0.39 1.59 8.89
C LEU A 163 -0.03 0.64 10.01
N LEU A 164 0.87 -0.21 10.49
CA LEU A 164 0.57 -1.10 11.63
C LEU A 164 0.21 -0.31 12.89
N ALA A 165 0.87 0.82 13.14
CA ALA A 165 0.58 1.69 14.27
C ALA A 165 -0.82 2.32 14.22
N THR A 166 -1.51 2.32 13.08
CA THR A 166 -2.91 2.77 12.99
C THR A 166 -3.91 1.79 13.59
N PHE A 167 -3.46 0.59 13.97
CA PHE A 167 -4.27 -0.45 14.58
C PHE A 167 -4.07 -0.61 16.10
N ASP A 168 -3.12 0.15 16.68
CA ASP A 168 -2.81 0.18 18.11
C ASP A 168 -3.76 1.06 18.92
#